data_AF-A0AAV5MNJ9-F1
#
_entry.id   AF-A0AAV5MNJ9-F1
#
_cell.length_a   1.000
_cell.length_b   1.000
_cell.length_c   1.000
_cell.angle_alpha   90.00
_cell.angle_beta   90.00
_cell.angle_gamma   90.00
#
_symmetry.space_group_name_H-M   'P 1'
#
loop_
_entity.id
_entity.type
_entity.pdbx_description
1 polymer ?
#
loop_
_entity_poly.entity_id
_entity_poly.type
_entity_poly.pdbx_seq_one_letter_code
_entity_poly.pdbx_strand_id
1 'polypeptide(L)' 'MDIPFFMNSMNLLLLFFSRFSYGTDIITSFENLIDGRTLVSSDGSFELGFFSSGSSGRSCYLGIWFRKVSVQGLQTGAAQ' A
#
# COMPACT_ATOMS: atom_id res chain seq x y z
N MET A 1 -22.68 -28.58 17.32
CA MET A 1 -22.31 -27.39 16.53
C MET A 1 -21.94 -27.89 15.14
N ASP A 2 -22.59 -27.39 14.10
CA ASP A 2 -22.45 -27.95 12.75
C ASP A 2 -21.13 -27.49 12.11
N ILE A 3 -20.33 -28.44 11.63
CA ILE A 3 -19.03 -28.22 10.97
C ILE A 3 -19.10 -27.21 9.80
N PRO A 4 -20.15 -27.20 8.94
CA PRO A 4 -20.24 -26.25 7.84
C PRO A 4 -20.40 -24.79 8.31
N PHE A 5 -21.13 -24.58 9.41
CA PHE A 5 -21.34 -23.26 9.99
C PHE A 5 -20.03 -22.69 10.53
N PHE A 6 -19.25 -23.52 11.23
CA PHE A 6 -17.94 -23.14 11.75
C PHE A 6 -16.96 -22.74 10.65
N MET A 7 -16.91 -23.51 9.55
CA MET A 7 -16.03 -23.22 8.41
C MET A 7 -16.40 -21.90 7.72
N ASN A 8 -17.70 -21.60 7.58
CA ASN A 8 -18.16 -20.35 6.99
C ASN A 8 -17.79 -19.13 7.88
N SER A 9 -17.97 -19.28 9.19
CA SER A 9 -17.60 -18.23 10.16
C SER A 9 -16.10 -17.92 10.13
N MET A 10 -15.23 -18.94 10.09
CA MET A 10 -13.78 -18.75 9.98
C MET A 10 -13.37 -18.11 8.65
N ASN A 11 -14.02 -18.48 7.54
CA ASN A 11 -13.76 -17.88 6.24
C ASN A 11 -14.14 -16.40 6.19
N LEU A 12 -15.31 -16.05 6.75
CA LEU A 12 -15.74 -14.66 6.88
C LEU A 12 -14.76 -13.84 7.72
N LEU A 13 -14.25 -14.42 8.81
CA LEU A 13 -13.25 -13.79 9.66
C LEU A 13 -11.93 -13.53 8.91
N LEU A 14 -11.45 -14.50 8.12
CA LEU A 14 -10.24 -14.36 7.29
C LEU A 14 -10.40 -13.26 6.23
N LEU A 15 -11.57 -13.15 5.60
CA LEU A 15 -11.87 -12.09 4.62
C LEU A 15 -11.96 -10.71 5.26
N PHE A 16 -12.37 -10.62 6.53
CA PHE A 16 -12.35 -9.38 7.29
C PHE A 16 -10.92 -8.92 7.60
N PHE A 17 -10.03 -9.83 7.97
CA PHE A 17 -8.63 -9.50 8.30
C PHE A 17 -7.74 -9.32 7.07
N SER A 18 -8.06 -9.92 5.91
CA SER A 18 -7.27 -9.79 4.68
C SER A 18 -7.23 -8.36 4.12
N ARG A 19 -8.14 -7.49 4.56
CA ARG A 19 -8.25 -6.09 4.14
C ARG A 19 -7.30 -5.14 4.86
N PHE A 20 -6.58 -5.59 5.89
CA PHE A 20 -5.63 -4.73 6.61
C PHE A 20 -4.23 -4.82 5.99
N SER A 21 -3.94 -3.90 5.07
CA SER A 21 -2.58 -3.63 4.63
C SER A 21 -1.95 -2.59 5.56
N TYR A 22 -1.06 -3.02 6.45
CA TYR A 22 -0.27 -2.12 7.30
C TYR A 22 1.04 -1.80 6.59
N GLY A 23 1.16 -0.58 6.05
CA GLY A 23 2.41 -0.08 5.48
C GLY A 23 3.21 0.66 6.56
N THR A 24 4.48 0.32 6.72
CA THR A 24 5.39 1.05 7.62
C THR A 24 5.97 2.26 6.86
N ASP A 25 6.08 3.38 7.55
CA ASP A 25 6.66 4.64 7.08
C ASP A 25 8.15 4.78 7.49
N ILE A 26 8.70 3.74 8.12
CA ILE A 26 10.06 3.68 8.64
C ILE A 26 10.71 2.38 8.14
N ILE A 27 11.81 2.49 7.40
CA ILE A 27 12.69 1.35 7.13
C ILE A 27 13.81 1.34 8.18
N THR A 28 13.85 0.28 8.98
CA THR A 28 14.97 0.04 9.90
C THR A 28 16.06 -0.73 9.16
N SER A 29 17.32 -0.67 9.62
CA SER A 29 18.44 -1.39 8.95
C SER A 29 18.26 -2.91 8.84
N PHE A 30 17.25 -3.48 9.51
CA PHE A 30 16.92 -4.90 9.46
C PHE A 30 15.87 -5.26 8.41
N GLU A 31 15.19 -4.27 7.83
CA GLU A 31 14.17 -4.48 6.81
C GLU A 31 14.74 -4.17 5.42
N ASN A 32 14.64 -5.14 4.50
CA ASN A 32 15.05 -4.96 3.12
C ASN A 32 13.88 -4.46 2.29
N LEU A 33 14.11 -3.38 1.54
CA LEU A 33 13.22 -2.97 0.46
C LEU A 33 13.53 -3.85 -0.75
N ILE A 34 12.67 -4.82 -1.02
CA ILE A 34 12.77 -5.71 -2.19
C ILE A 34 12.02 -5.11 -3.38
N ASP A 35 12.39 -5.55 -4.59
CA ASP A 35 11.79 -5.08 -5.82
C ASP A 35 10.25 -5.23 -5.79
N GLY A 36 9.53 -4.17 -6.17
CA GLY A 36 8.07 -4.09 -6.07
C GLY A 36 7.50 -3.67 -4.69
N ARG A 37 8.33 -3.45 -3.67
CA ARG A 37 7.91 -2.76 -2.44
C ARG A 37 8.30 -1.28 -2.46
N THR A 38 7.42 -0.46 -1.91
CA THR A 38 7.62 0.99 -1.75
C THR A 38 7.28 1.43 -0.34
N LEU A 39 7.88 2.54 0.10
CA LEU A 39 7.61 3.18 1.38
C LEU A 39 6.90 4.49 1.12
N VAL A 40 5.75 4.67 1.76
CA VAL A 40 4.95 5.88 1.64
C VAL A 40 5.19 6.72 2.90
N SER A 41 5.42 8.02 2.73
CA SER A 41 5.53 8.94 3.86
C SER A 41 4.25 8.97 4.69
N SER A 42 4.34 9.32 5.96
CA SER A 42 3.19 9.36 6.88
C SER A 42 2.04 10.25 6.39
N ASP A 43 2.35 11.33 5.68
CA ASP A 43 1.39 12.25 5.07
C ASP A 43 0.90 11.81 3.67
N GLY A 44 1.46 10.73 3.12
CA GLY A 44 1.10 10.18 1.81
C GLY A 44 1.61 10.97 0.61
N SER A 45 2.37 12.05 0.82
CA SER A 45 2.85 12.96 -0.23
C SER A 45 4.03 12.40 -1.02
N PHE A 46 4.82 11.52 -0.42
CA PHE A 46 6.04 10.99 -1.02
C PHE A 46 6.06 9.46 -0.97
N GLU A 47 6.71 8.90 -1.97
CA GLU A 47 6.93 7.46 -2.07
C GLU A 47 8.38 7.20 -2.47
N LEU A 48 9.03 6.28 -1.75
CA LEU A 48 10.38 5.81 -1.95
C LEU A 48 10.34 4.37 -2.45
N GLY A 49 11.06 4.07 -3.53
CA GLY A 49 11.08 2.72 -4.09
C GLY A 49 12.14 2.51 -5.15
N PHE A 50 12.31 1.24 -5.52
CA PHE A 50 13.13 0.85 -6.64
C PHE A 50 12.37 1.02 -7.96
N PHE A 51 13.07 1.47 -9.01
CA PHE A 51 12.53 1.58 -10.36
C PHE A 51 13.58 1.18 -11.39
N SER A 52 13.12 0.58 -12.49
CA SER A 52 13.98 0.25 -13.62
C SER A 52 13.87 1.31 -14.71
N SER A 53 15.00 1.85 -15.16
CA SER A 53 15.03 2.74 -16.32
C SER A 53 15.27 1.90 -17.59
N GLY A 54 14.26 1.82 -18.46
CA GLY A 54 14.31 1.11 -19.74
C GLY A 54 13.55 -0.23 -19.78
N SER A 55 13.27 -0.73 -20.98
CA SER A 55 12.47 -1.95 -21.22
C SER A 55 13.18 -3.26 -20.84
N SER A 56 14.48 -3.20 -20.56
CA SER A 56 15.31 -4.38 -20.31
C SER A 56 15.47 -4.75 -18.84
N GLY A 57 14.91 -3.97 -17.90
CA GLY A 57 14.96 -4.25 -16.45
C GLY A 57 16.37 -4.39 -15.88
N ARG A 58 17.39 -3.89 -16.59
CA ARG A 58 18.79 -4.25 -16.36
C ARG A 58 19.49 -3.33 -15.36
N SER A 59 18.94 -2.14 -15.15
CA SER A 59 19.46 -1.14 -14.21
C SER A 59 18.36 -0.77 -13.23
N CYS A 60 18.53 -1.19 -11.98
CA CYS A 60 17.64 -0.87 -10.87
C CYS A 60 18.17 0.36 -10.13
N TYR A 61 17.32 1.37 -9.99
CA TYR A 61 17.62 2.63 -9.34
C TYR A 61 16.73 2.79 -8.13
N LEU A 62 17.23 3.46 -7.08
CA LEU A 62 16.44 3.84 -5.91
C LEU A 62 16.10 5.33 -6.03
N GLY A 63 14.82 5.68 -5.87
CA GLY A 63 14.38 7.06 -6.00
C GLY A 63 13.19 7.40 -5.11
N ILE A 64 12.98 8.70 -4.89
CA ILE A 64 11.84 9.27 -4.18
C ILE A 64 11.04 10.11 -5.18
N TRP A 65 9.72 9.96 -5.19
CA TRP A 65 8.84 10.75 -6.05
C TRP A 65 7.64 11.29 -5.28
N PHE A 66 7.06 12.38 -5.81
CA PHE A 66 5.85 12.98 -5.27
C PHE A 66 4.62 12.19 -5.73
N ARG A 67 3.80 11.75 -4.77
CA ARG A 67 2.53 11.08 -5.02
C ARG A 67 1.44 12.16 -5.12
N LYS A 68 0.91 12.37 -6.33
CA LYS A 68 -0.19 13.33 -6.53
C LYS A 68 -1.44 12.81 -5.85
N VAL A 69 -1.72 13.27 -4.64
CA VAL A 69 -2.95 12.93 -3.92
C VAL A 69 -4.11 13.60 -4.66
N SER A 70 -4.91 12.82 -5.38
CA SER A 70 -6.20 13.30 -5.88
C SER A 70 -7.10 13.54 -4.67
N VAL A 71 -7.40 14.81 -4.37
CA VAL A 71 -8.45 15.18 -3.41
C VAL A 71 -9.79 14.71 -3.99
N GLN A 72 -10.14 13.45 -3.79
CA GLN A 72 -11.45 12.87 -4.12
C GLN A 72 -12.38 12.89 -2.91
N GLY A 73 -12.33 13.98 -2.13
CA GLY A 73 -13.09 14.13 -0.89
C GLY A 73 -13.58 15.55 -0.58
N LEU A 74 -13.46 16.52 -1.48
CA LEU A 74 -14.15 17.81 -1.36
C LEU A 74 -15.33 17.83 -2.33
N GLN A 75 -16.41 17.13 -1.97
CA GLN A 75 -17.73 17.65 -2.30
C GLN A 75 -17.97 18.86 -1.40
N THR A 76 -17.39 20.01 -1.76
CA THR A 76 -17.80 21.29 -1.18
C THR A 76 -19.11 21.66 -1.87
N GLY A 77 -20.23 21.39 -1.20
CA GLY A 77 -21.48 22.05 -1.53
C GLY A 77 -21.37 23.54 -1.21
N ALA A 78 -21.30 24.38 -2.24
CA ALA A 78 -21.64 25.80 -2.30
C ALA A 78 -21.42 26.23 -3.77
N ALA A 79 -22.35 26.83 -4.52
CA ALA A 79 -23.47 27.68 -4.15
C ALA A 79 -24.62 27.60 -5.18
N GLN A 80 -25.86 27.60 -4.69
CA GLN A 80 -26.97 28.39 -5.25
C GLN A 80 -27.31 29.45 -4.21
#